data_AF-A0A9E2N9J8-F1
#
_entry.id   AF-A0A9E2N9J8-F1
#
_cell.length_a   1.000
_cell.length_b   1.000
_cell.length_c   1.000
_cell.angle_alpha   90.00
_cell.angle_beta   90.00
_cell.angle_gamma   90.00
#
_symmetry.space_group_name_H-M   'P 1'
#
loop_
_entity.id
_entity.type
_entity.pdbx_description
1 polymer ?
#
loop_
_entity_poly.entity_id
_entity_poly.type
_entity_poly.pdbx_seq_one_letter_code
_entity_poly.pdbx_strand_id
1 'polypeptide(L)'
;MFRVYNSLSKKIEEFKPINSEEVGIYTCGPTVYDYMHIGNIRTFLLSDIVIRALDFNNFKVKAVENITDIDDKIIKKAEETGTTIEQISAKYTRSFLKDIKELNTLSEVKLVKATDYIKKMIEFIQVLVRKNVAYVEEDGSVYFDISKFSSYGKLSNFENRELKTGTRILSDEYEKDNAQDFALWKATKENKVGFDSPWGRGRPGWHVECSAMSQDLLGESFDIHIGGIDLLFPHHENEIAQSETKTGKKFVNYWIHGAHILVDGKKMSKSLGNFYTLFDLEKKGFSPLALRYLYLQSHYRQETNFTLGSLKAAQNALNRLYREVSEWSDPSEVIEEFEEKFLDA
;
A
#
# COMPACT_ATOMS: atom_id res chain seq x y z
N MET A 1 2.63 -14.27 22.25
CA MET A 1 1.99 -14.85 21.04
C MET A 1 1.52 -13.71 20.17
N PHE A 2 2.10 -13.53 18.98
CA PHE A 2 1.79 -12.39 18.11
C PHE A 2 0.40 -12.56 17.46
N ARG A 3 -0.41 -11.49 17.47
CA ARG A 3 -1.77 -11.50 16.91
C ARG A 3 -1.99 -10.30 16.01
N VAL A 4 -2.71 -10.50 14.92
CA VAL A 4 -3.00 -9.45 13.93
C VAL A 4 -4.48 -9.46 13.60
N TYR A 5 -5.04 -8.27 13.34
CA TYR A 5 -6.37 -8.20 12.76
C TYR A 5 -6.30 -8.46 11.26
N ASN A 6 -7.03 -9.46 10.79
CA ASN A 6 -7.10 -9.83 9.38
C ASN A 6 -8.34 -9.22 8.74
N SER A 7 -8.19 -8.30 7.79
CA SER A 7 -9.32 -7.67 7.10
C SER A 7 -10.20 -8.69 6.36
N LEU A 8 -9.63 -9.82 5.92
CA LEU A 8 -10.37 -10.86 5.21
C LEU A 8 -11.37 -11.59 6.14
N SER A 9 -10.97 -11.93 7.36
CA SER A 9 -11.85 -12.63 8.32
C SER A 9 -12.59 -11.69 9.28
N LYS A 10 -12.14 -10.44 9.37
CA LYS A 10 -12.59 -9.40 10.30
C LYS A 10 -12.39 -9.78 11.77
N LYS A 11 -11.36 -10.56 12.08
CA LYS A 11 -11.04 -11.02 13.44
C LYS A 11 -9.59 -10.75 13.77
N ILE A 12 -9.31 -10.67 15.07
CA ILE A 12 -7.94 -10.77 15.59
C ILE A 12 -7.57 -12.25 15.60
N GLU A 13 -6.56 -12.60 14.83
CA GLU A 13 -6.08 -13.95 14.63
C GLU A 13 -4.70 -14.12 15.25
N GLU A 14 -4.40 -15.32 15.72
CA GLU A 14 -3.01 -15.72 15.97
C GLU A 14 -2.25 -15.70 14.63
N PHE A 15 -1.10 -15.03 14.61
CA PHE A 15 -0.26 -14.98 13.43
C PHE A 15 0.53 -16.28 13.29
N LYS A 16 0.37 -16.95 12.15
CA LYS A 16 1.07 -18.19 11.79
C LYS A 16 1.67 -18.02 10.41
N PRO A 17 3.02 -18.01 10.28
CA PRO A 17 3.64 -17.83 8.99
C PRO A 17 3.45 -19.09 8.12
N ILE A 18 3.42 -18.90 6.81
CA ILE A 18 3.38 -19.98 5.80
C ILE A 18 4.68 -20.78 5.88
N ASN A 19 5.81 -20.10 6.07
CA ASN A 19 7.12 -20.70 6.28
C ASN A 19 7.69 -20.24 7.63
N SER A 20 8.08 -21.19 8.49
CA SER A 20 8.70 -20.89 9.78
C SER A 20 10.04 -20.16 9.68
N GLU A 21 10.72 -20.22 8.53
CA GLU A 21 12.03 -19.60 8.33
C GLU A 21 11.96 -18.11 7.97
N GLU A 22 10.89 -17.66 7.32
CA GLU A 22 10.80 -16.29 6.79
C GLU A 22 9.35 -15.87 6.56
N VAL A 23 9.00 -14.65 6.98
CA VAL A 23 7.70 -14.00 6.78
C VAL A 23 7.76 -13.07 5.57
N GLY A 24 6.97 -13.35 4.54
CA GLY A 24 6.84 -12.51 3.35
C GLY A 24 5.81 -11.39 3.54
N ILE A 25 6.24 -10.14 3.40
CA ILE A 25 5.37 -8.96 3.51
C ILE A 25 5.42 -8.17 2.20
N TYR A 26 4.24 -7.83 1.67
CA TYR A 26 4.10 -6.88 0.58
C TYR A 26 3.30 -5.66 1.04
N THR A 27 3.80 -4.47 0.75
CA THR A 27 3.11 -3.20 1.03
C THR A 27 2.86 -2.46 -0.28
N CYS A 28 1.61 -2.09 -0.52
CA CYS A 28 1.26 -1.20 -1.64
C CYS A 28 1.89 0.18 -1.43
N GLY A 29 2.84 0.51 -2.29
CA GLY A 29 3.63 1.73 -2.22
C GLY A 29 3.01 2.93 -2.94
N PRO A 30 3.76 4.04 -3.07
CA PRO A 30 3.23 5.29 -3.59
C PRO A 30 3.15 5.29 -5.13
N THR A 31 2.11 5.95 -5.65
CA THR A 31 2.12 6.49 -7.03
C THR A 31 2.92 7.80 -7.05
N VAL A 32 4.06 7.83 -7.72
CA VAL A 32 5.03 8.93 -7.63
C VAL A 32 4.75 10.09 -8.61
N TYR A 33 3.54 10.64 -8.55
CA TYR A 33 3.11 11.82 -9.34
C TYR A 33 3.11 13.13 -8.54
N ASP A 34 3.14 13.05 -7.20
CA ASP A 34 3.21 14.21 -6.33
C ASP A 34 3.87 13.89 -4.96
N TYR A 35 4.04 14.92 -4.12
CA TYR A 35 4.50 14.77 -2.74
C TYR A 35 3.49 14.00 -1.90
N MET A 36 4.00 13.13 -1.03
CA MET A 36 3.17 12.43 -0.04
C MET A 36 2.54 13.41 0.94
N HIS A 37 1.28 13.15 1.27
CA HIS A 37 0.65 13.79 2.41
C HIS A 37 0.76 12.91 3.66
N ILE A 38 0.48 13.53 4.82
CA ILE A 38 0.46 12.87 6.13
C ILE A 38 -0.39 11.59 6.17
N GLY A 39 -1.49 11.53 5.41
CA GLY A 39 -2.25 10.28 5.22
C GLY A 39 -1.48 9.13 4.60
N ASN A 40 -0.75 9.34 3.49
CA ASN A 40 0.07 8.29 2.90
C ASN A 40 1.18 7.84 3.86
N ILE A 41 1.81 8.82 4.51
CA ILE A 41 2.87 8.59 5.49
C ILE A 41 2.41 7.64 6.61
N ARG A 42 1.15 7.77 7.08
CA ARG A 42 0.59 6.88 8.10
C ARG A 42 0.59 5.41 7.66
N THR A 43 0.32 5.12 6.39
CA THR A 43 0.36 3.75 5.83
C THR A 43 1.78 3.20 5.78
N PHE A 44 2.77 3.99 5.35
CA PHE A 44 4.16 3.53 5.31
C PHE A 44 4.75 3.32 6.71
N LEU A 45 4.34 4.14 7.67
CA LEU A 45 4.68 3.92 9.07
C LEU A 45 3.99 2.70 9.66
N LEU A 46 2.77 2.36 9.24
CA LEU A 46 2.13 1.11 9.61
C LEU A 46 2.95 -0.10 9.13
N SER A 47 3.41 -0.09 7.88
CA SER A 47 4.28 -1.13 7.34
C SER A 47 5.55 -1.30 8.19
N ASP A 48 6.24 -0.18 8.48
CA ASP A 48 7.43 -0.17 9.34
C ASP A 48 7.15 -0.71 10.75
N ILE A 49 6.04 -0.32 11.38
CA ILE A 49 5.65 -0.80 12.71
C ILE A 49 5.36 -2.30 12.70
N VAL A 50 4.66 -2.81 11.68
CA VAL A 50 4.37 -4.25 11.56
C VAL A 50 5.66 -5.05 11.40
N ILE A 51 6.59 -4.60 10.55
CA ILE A 51 7.89 -5.26 10.36
C ILE A 51 8.67 -5.28 11.68
N ARG A 52 8.76 -4.15 12.37
CA ARG A 52 9.44 -4.05 13.68
C ARG A 52 8.80 -4.93 14.74
N ALA A 53 7.46 -5.02 14.76
CA ALA A 53 6.75 -5.87 15.70
C ALA A 53 7.00 -7.36 15.43
N LEU A 54 7.10 -7.77 14.17
CA LEU A 54 7.45 -9.15 13.79
C LEU A 54 8.89 -9.48 14.15
N ASP A 55 9.83 -8.59 13.84
CA ASP A 55 11.25 -8.73 14.20
C ASP A 55 11.42 -8.85 15.72
N PHE A 56 10.76 -7.98 16.50
CA PHE A 56 10.73 -8.07 17.96
C PHE A 56 10.14 -9.40 18.48
N ASN A 57 9.23 -10.02 17.71
CA ASN A 57 8.67 -11.34 18.01
C ASN A 57 9.48 -12.49 17.38
N ASN A 58 10.75 -12.25 17.03
CA ASN A 58 11.72 -13.21 16.48
C ASN A 58 11.33 -13.81 15.11
N PHE A 59 10.51 -13.11 14.33
CA PHE A 59 10.26 -13.48 12.94
C PHE A 59 11.30 -12.83 12.03
N LYS A 60 11.93 -13.64 11.17
CA LYS A 60 12.74 -13.12 10.07
C LYS A 60 11.81 -12.61 8.97
N VAL A 61 11.95 -11.35 8.57
CA VAL A 61 11.02 -10.72 7.61
C VAL A 61 11.70 -10.47 6.26
N LYS A 62 11.00 -10.81 5.17
CA LYS A 62 11.29 -10.35 3.81
C LYS A 62 10.20 -9.37 3.38
N ALA A 63 10.51 -8.08 3.46
CA ALA A 63 9.59 -7.01 3.13
C ALA A 63 9.83 -6.44 1.72
N VAL A 64 8.75 -6.28 0.96
CA VAL A 64 8.73 -5.68 -0.37
C VAL A 64 7.71 -4.55 -0.40
N GLU A 65 8.07 -3.45 -1.04
CA GLU A 65 7.16 -2.34 -1.29
C GLU A 65 7.36 -1.84 -2.72
N ASN A 66 6.27 -1.63 -3.47
CA ASN A 66 6.39 -1.16 -4.84
C ASN A 66 6.50 0.36 -4.94
N ILE A 67 6.86 0.84 -6.12
CA ILE A 67 6.72 2.23 -6.54
C ILE A 67 5.96 2.17 -7.84
N THR A 68 4.74 2.70 -7.85
CA THR A 68 3.96 2.87 -9.09
C THR A 68 4.51 4.09 -9.81
N ASP A 69 5.41 3.84 -10.77
CA ASP A 69 6.11 4.85 -11.56
C ASP A 69 5.58 4.98 -13.00
N ILE A 70 4.48 4.29 -13.29
CA ILE A 70 3.61 4.48 -14.46
C ILE A 70 2.15 4.48 -14.00
N ASP A 71 1.43 5.56 -14.28
CA ASP A 71 0.00 5.70 -13.95
C ASP A 71 -0.61 6.87 -14.76
N ASP A 72 -1.94 6.89 -14.90
CA ASP A 72 -2.66 7.99 -15.55
C ASP A 72 -2.34 9.37 -14.94
N LYS A 73 -2.16 9.44 -13.61
CA LYS A 73 -1.79 10.68 -12.91
C LYS A 73 -0.36 11.13 -13.23
N ILE A 74 0.57 10.18 -13.40
CA ILE A 74 1.97 10.48 -13.77
C ILE A 74 2.04 10.97 -15.22
N ILE A 75 1.34 10.28 -16.14
CA ILE A 75 1.28 10.67 -17.55
C ILE A 75 0.69 12.07 -17.69
N LYS A 76 -0.44 12.34 -17.03
CA LYS A 76 -1.06 13.67 -17.03
C LYS A 76 -0.11 14.74 -16.49
N LYS A 77 0.59 14.47 -15.39
CA LYS A 77 1.57 15.40 -14.79
C LYS A 77 2.74 15.68 -15.73
N ALA A 78 3.25 14.65 -16.41
CA ALA A 78 4.32 14.79 -17.39
C ALA A 78 3.88 15.69 -18.56
N GLU A 79 2.67 15.48 -19.09
CA GLU A 79 2.08 16.31 -20.15
C GLU A 79 1.88 17.78 -19.71
N GLU A 80 1.30 18.00 -18.52
CA GLU A 80 1.06 19.35 -17.97
C GLU A 80 2.35 20.15 -17.74
N THR A 81 3.46 19.45 -17.47
CA THR A 81 4.75 20.07 -17.15
C THR A 81 5.71 20.11 -18.33
N GLY A 82 5.35 19.51 -19.48
CA GLY A 82 6.25 19.36 -20.62
C GLY A 82 7.49 18.50 -20.30
N THR A 83 7.33 17.50 -19.42
CA THR A 83 8.40 16.59 -18.99
C THR A 83 8.07 15.13 -19.33
N THR A 84 8.95 14.21 -18.93
CA THR A 84 8.76 12.76 -19.12
C THR A 84 8.26 12.08 -17.83
N ILE A 85 7.65 10.90 -17.96
CA ILE A 85 7.19 10.14 -16.78
C ILE A 85 8.38 9.77 -15.88
N GLU A 86 9.54 9.49 -16.47
CA GLU A 86 10.77 9.12 -15.76
C GLU A 86 11.26 10.29 -14.90
N GLN A 87 11.19 11.53 -15.41
CA GLN A 87 11.57 12.72 -14.66
C GLN A 87 10.61 13.01 -13.50
N ILE A 88 9.30 12.89 -13.73
CA ILE A 88 8.27 13.04 -12.69
C ILE A 88 8.48 11.97 -11.61
N SER A 89 8.49 10.70 -12.00
CA SER A 89 8.64 9.57 -11.10
C SER A 89 9.93 9.62 -10.31
N ALA A 90 11.07 9.95 -10.95
CA ALA A 90 12.35 10.07 -10.24
C ALA A 90 12.36 11.23 -9.23
N LYS A 91 11.72 12.37 -9.54
CA LYS A 91 11.62 13.50 -8.62
C LYS A 91 10.84 13.12 -7.37
N TYR A 92 9.66 12.56 -7.53
CA TYR A 92 8.78 12.25 -6.40
C TYR A 92 9.22 10.99 -5.64
N THR A 93 9.87 10.02 -6.31
CA THR A 93 10.58 8.92 -5.64
C THR A 93 11.67 9.44 -4.71
N ARG A 94 12.50 10.41 -5.15
CA ARG A 94 13.52 11.00 -4.26
C ARG A 94 12.91 11.70 -3.05
N SER A 95 11.77 12.38 -3.23
CA SER A 95 11.05 12.98 -2.10
C SER A 95 10.51 11.93 -1.14
N PHE A 96 9.88 10.88 -1.68
CA PHE A 96 9.39 9.74 -0.90
C PHE A 96 10.50 9.13 -0.02
N LEU A 97 11.63 8.80 -0.64
CA LEU A 97 12.77 8.22 0.06
C LEU A 97 13.35 9.14 1.14
N LYS A 98 13.35 10.45 0.89
CA LYS A 98 13.76 11.43 1.90
C LYS A 98 12.79 11.41 3.08
N ASP A 99 11.50 11.48 2.82
CA ASP A 99 10.47 11.57 3.86
C ASP A 99 10.49 10.33 4.77
N ILE A 100 10.52 9.12 4.21
CA ILE A 100 10.54 7.88 5.01
C ILE A 100 11.83 7.77 5.86
N LYS A 101 12.97 8.25 5.33
CA LYS A 101 14.23 8.31 6.08
C LYS A 101 14.14 9.26 7.28
N GLU A 102 13.61 10.46 7.09
CA GLU A 102 13.42 11.44 8.17
C GLU A 102 12.43 10.92 9.25
N LEU A 103 11.52 10.03 8.86
CA LEU A 103 10.57 9.36 9.74
C LEU A 103 11.11 8.08 10.40
N ASN A 104 12.40 7.78 10.24
CA ASN A 104 13.08 6.63 10.82
C ASN A 104 12.42 5.27 10.45
N THR A 105 12.03 5.12 9.19
CA THR A 105 11.62 3.80 8.68
C THR A 105 12.82 2.90 8.44
N LEU A 106 12.62 1.59 8.53
CA LEU A 106 13.63 0.58 8.23
C LEU A 106 14.14 0.70 6.78
N SER A 107 15.44 0.53 6.60
CA SER A 107 16.10 0.57 5.29
C SER A 107 16.10 -0.75 4.53
N GLU A 108 15.72 -1.85 5.17
CA GLU A 108 15.82 -3.22 4.62
C GLU A 108 14.61 -3.62 3.77
N VAL A 109 13.64 -2.73 3.57
CA VAL A 109 12.50 -2.95 2.68
C VAL A 109 12.97 -2.90 1.22
N LYS A 110 12.72 -3.97 0.46
CA LYS A 110 13.06 -4.02 -0.96
C LYS A 110 12.05 -3.20 -1.77
N LEU A 111 12.51 -2.09 -2.32
CA LEU A 111 11.73 -1.25 -3.23
C LEU A 111 11.80 -1.75 -4.68
N VAL A 112 10.65 -1.85 -5.35
CA VAL A 112 10.56 -2.31 -6.75
C VAL A 112 9.66 -1.40 -7.58
N LYS A 113 10.03 -1.11 -8.83
CA LYS A 113 9.24 -0.23 -9.70
C LYS A 113 8.31 -1.02 -10.60
N ALA A 114 7.12 -0.48 -10.88
CA ALA A 114 6.19 -1.10 -11.83
C ALA A 114 6.80 -1.22 -13.24
N THR A 115 7.53 -0.21 -13.71
CA THR A 115 8.18 -0.25 -15.04
C THR A 115 9.23 -1.35 -15.19
N ASP A 116 9.86 -1.81 -14.10
CA ASP A 116 10.83 -2.91 -14.13
C ASP A 116 10.15 -4.29 -14.32
N TYR A 117 8.83 -4.38 -14.13
CA TYR A 117 8.06 -5.64 -14.14
C TYR A 117 7.08 -5.76 -15.32
N ILE A 118 7.11 -4.86 -16.31
CA ILE A 118 6.18 -4.88 -17.46
C ILE A 118 6.12 -6.24 -18.14
N LYS A 119 7.28 -6.88 -18.38
CA LYS A 119 7.34 -8.22 -18.99
C LYS A 119 6.59 -9.26 -18.14
N LYS A 120 6.79 -9.23 -16.81
CA LYS A 120 6.12 -10.13 -15.87
C LYS A 120 4.61 -9.88 -15.82
N MET A 121 4.18 -8.63 -15.90
CA MET A 121 2.76 -8.27 -15.99
C MET A 121 2.15 -8.82 -17.28
N ILE A 122 2.82 -8.67 -18.43
CA ILE A 122 2.35 -9.25 -19.70
C ILE A 122 2.22 -10.77 -19.59
N GLU A 123 3.23 -11.46 -19.05
CA GLU A 123 3.20 -12.92 -18.82
C GLU A 123 2.04 -13.32 -17.89
N PHE A 124 1.79 -12.54 -16.83
CA PHE A 124 0.67 -12.74 -15.91
C PHE A 124 -0.67 -12.64 -16.65
N ILE A 125 -0.87 -11.59 -17.43
CA ILE A 125 -2.12 -11.34 -18.18
C ILE A 125 -2.34 -12.42 -19.23
N GLN A 126 -1.29 -12.89 -19.92
CA GLN A 126 -1.40 -14.02 -20.86
C GLN A 126 -1.93 -15.30 -20.19
N VAL A 127 -1.57 -15.56 -18.94
CA VAL A 127 -2.15 -16.71 -18.19
C VAL A 127 -3.64 -16.51 -17.97
N LEU A 128 -4.06 -15.31 -17.56
CA LEU A 128 -5.48 -14.99 -17.33
C LEU A 128 -6.31 -15.11 -18.61
N VAL A 129 -5.80 -14.60 -19.74
CA VAL A 129 -6.45 -14.73 -21.06
C VAL A 129 -6.55 -16.20 -21.46
N ARG A 130 -5.48 -16.99 -21.33
CA ARG A 130 -5.50 -18.43 -21.64
C ARG A 130 -6.48 -19.22 -20.78
N LYS A 131 -6.73 -18.78 -19.54
CA LYS A 131 -7.72 -19.38 -18.64
C LYS A 131 -9.15 -18.92 -18.91
N ASN A 132 -9.38 -18.07 -19.91
CA ASN A 132 -10.69 -17.52 -20.25
C ASN A 132 -11.36 -16.76 -19.07
N VAL A 133 -10.54 -16.09 -18.27
CA VAL A 133 -10.97 -15.20 -17.18
C VAL A 133 -10.64 -13.73 -17.45
N ALA A 134 -9.99 -13.48 -18.58
CA ALA A 134 -9.73 -12.16 -19.13
C ALA A 134 -10.03 -12.20 -20.63
N TYR A 135 -10.49 -11.09 -21.18
CA TYR A 135 -10.82 -10.95 -22.59
C TYR A 135 -10.11 -9.73 -23.20
N VAL A 136 -9.85 -9.81 -24.50
CA VAL A 136 -9.18 -8.78 -25.30
C VAL A 136 -10.25 -8.05 -26.11
N GLU A 137 -10.23 -6.73 -26.07
CA GLU A 137 -11.10 -5.86 -26.85
C GLU A 137 -10.52 -5.54 -28.24
N GLU A 138 -11.37 -5.04 -29.13
CA GLU A 138 -10.96 -4.67 -30.50
C GLU A 138 -9.83 -3.62 -30.54
N ASP A 139 -9.75 -2.76 -29.51
CA ASP A 139 -8.72 -1.73 -29.38
C ASP A 139 -7.37 -2.27 -28.84
N GLY A 140 -7.30 -3.54 -28.44
CA GLY A 140 -6.13 -4.17 -27.82
C GLY A 140 -6.08 -4.05 -26.29
N SER A 141 -7.07 -3.42 -25.65
CA SER A 141 -7.19 -3.42 -24.20
C SER A 141 -7.57 -4.81 -23.69
N VAL A 142 -7.12 -5.17 -22.49
CA VAL A 142 -7.42 -6.46 -21.86
C VAL A 142 -8.09 -6.21 -20.52
N TYR A 143 -9.21 -6.87 -20.27
CA TYR A 143 -10.00 -6.72 -19.05
C TYR A 143 -10.13 -8.06 -18.32
N PHE A 144 -10.19 -8.00 -16.99
CA PHE A 144 -10.56 -9.13 -16.14
C PHE A 144 -12.08 -9.23 -16.05
N ASP A 145 -12.63 -10.41 -16.32
CA ASP A 145 -14.06 -10.69 -16.18
C ASP A 145 -14.36 -11.10 -14.74
N ILE A 146 -14.92 -10.19 -13.95
CA ILE A 146 -15.16 -10.44 -12.52
C ILE A 146 -16.17 -11.55 -12.29
N SER A 147 -17.06 -11.82 -13.26
CA SER A 147 -18.06 -12.89 -13.15
C SER A 147 -17.43 -14.29 -13.14
N LYS A 148 -16.18 -14.40 -13.62
CA LYS A 148 -15.41 -15.66 -13.62
C LYS A 148 -14.75 -15.97 -12.29
N PHE A 149 -14.76 -15.03 -11.33
CA PHE A 149 -14.23 -15.24 -9.99
C PHE A 149 -15.39 -15.23 -8.97
N SER A 150 -15.90 -16.41 -8.65
CA SER A 150 -17.09 -16.57 -7.77
C SER A 150 -16.91 -16.02 -6.37
N SER A 151 -15.66 -15.83 -5.91
CA SER A 151 -15.35 -15.27 -4.59
C SER A 151 -15.02 -13.78 -4.64
N TYR A 152 -15.32 -13.09 -5.75
CA TYR A 152 -15.11 -11.66 -5.88
C TYR A 152 -15.89 -10.90 -4.81
N GLY A 153 -15.21 -10.01 -4.08
CA GLY A 153 -15.83 -9.25 -3.01
C GLY A 153 -15.65 -9.86 -1.62
N LYS A 154 -14.91 -10.97 -1.48
CA LYS A 154 -14.68 -11.63 -0.19
C LYS A 154 -13.88 -10.76 0.79
N LEU A 155 -13.00 -9.87 0.32
CA LEU A 155 -12.23 -8.98 1.18
C LEU A 155 -13.08 -7.78 1.64
N SER A 156 -13.84 -7.23 0.72
CA SER A 156 -14.65 -6.03 0.90
C SER A 156 -16.05 -6.27 1.46
N ASN A 157 -16.42 -7.55 1.60
CA ASN A 157 -17.69 -8.07 2.08
C ASN A 157 -18.87 -7.67 1.20
N PHE A 158 -18.80 -8.10 -0.05
CA PHE A 158 -19.71 -7.76 -1.15
C PHE A 158 -20.97 -8.64 -1.24
N GLU A 159 -21.22 -9.54 -0.28
CA GLU A 159 -22.18 -10.65 -0.35
C GLU A 159 -23.65 -10.30 -0.71
N ASN A 160 -24.05 -9.03 -0.90
CA ASN A 160 -25.44 -8.63 -1.12
C ASN A 160 -25.69 -7.49 -2.13
N ARG A 161 -24.83 -7.26 -3.14
CA ARG A 161 -25.10 -6.24 -4.21
C ARG A 161 -24.96 -6.81 -5.62
N GLU A 162 -25.82 -6.37 -6.53
CA GLU A 162 -25.79 -6.79 -7.95
C GLU A 162 -24.45 -6.43 -8.59
N LEU A 163 -23.71 -7.45 -9.04
CA LEU A 163 -22.51 -7.26 -9.87
C LEU A 163 -22.95 -6.70 -11.23
N LYS A 164 -22.40 -5.55 -11.62
CA LYS A 164 -22.67 -4.97 -12.95
C LYS A 164 -21.77 -5.67 -13.98
N THR A 165 -22.15 -6.89 -14.36
CA THR A 165 -21.45 -7.65 -15.40
C THR A 165 -21.62 -6.98 -16.77
N GLY A 166 -20.54 -6.90 -17.56
CA GLY A 166 -20.57 -6.32 -18.91
C GLY A 166 -20.56 -4.79 -18.97
N THR A 167 -20.40 -4.09 -17.83
CA THR A 167 -20.16 -2.64 -17.78
C THR A 167 -18.66 -2.39 -17.55
N ARG A 168 -18.06 -1.42 -18.27
CA ARG A 168 -16.61 -1.18 -18.28
C ARG A 168 -16.29 0.19 -17.73
N ILE A 169 -15.16 0.33 -17.03
CA ILE A 169 -14.65 1.62 -16.57
C ILE A 169 -13.18 1.68 -17.00
N LEU A 170 -12.79 2.82 -17.53
CA LEU A 170 -11.40 3.13 -17.89
C LEU A 170 -10.57 3.60 -16.68
N SER A 171 -11.23 4.05 -15.61
CA SER A 171 -10.64 4.46 -14.33
C SER A 171 -10.29 3.25 -13.46
N ASP A 172 -9.06 3.19 -12.96
CA ASP A 172 -8.68 2.11 -12.03
C ASP A 172 -9.23 2.34 -10.60
N GLU A 173 -9.80 3.53 -10.35
CA GLU A 173 -10.50 3.87 -9.11
C GLU A 173 -12.01 3.85 -9.36
N TYR A 174 -12.74 3.06 -8.58
CA TYR A 174 -14.20 3.01 -8.59
C TYR A 174 -14.77 2.54 -7.25
N GLU A 175 -16.00 2.96 -6.96
CA GLU A 175 -16.71 2.63 -5.73
C GLU A 175 -17.32 1.23 -5.76
N LYS A 176 -17.54 0.65 -4.58
CA LYS A 176 -18.15 -0.69 -4.42
C LYS A 176 -19.44 -0.86 -5.21
N ASP A 177 -20.29 0.17 -5.26
CA ASP A 177 -21.57 0.14 -5.99
C ASP A 177 -21.45 0.03 -7.51
N ASN A 178 -20.23 0.10 -8.04
CA ASN A 178 -19.92 -0.02 -9.45
C ASN A 178 -18.89 -1.12 -9.70
N ALA A 179 -18.88 -2.19 -8.89
CA ALA A 179 -18.05 -3.36 -9.14
C ALA A 179 -18.37 -3.97 -10.50
N GLN A 180 -17.33 -4.12 -11.32
CA GLN A 180 -17.42 -4.54 -12.71
C GLN A 180 -16.03 -4.92 -13.27
N ASP A 181 -15.98 -5.28 -14.54
CA ASP A 181 -14.74 -5.68 -15.22
C ASP A 181 -13.73 -4.52 -15.23
N PHE A 182 -12.47 -4.85 -14.89
CA PHE A 182 -11.39 -3.88 -14.73
C PHE A 182 -10.21 -4.16 -15.65
N ALA A 183 -9.49 -3.10 -16.02
CA ALA A 183 -8.40 -3.20 -16.97
C ALA A 183 -7.19 -3.96 -16.37
N LEU A 184 -6.69 -4.92 -17.12
CA LEU A 184 -5.40 -5.56 -16.93
C LEU A 184 -4.32 -4.91 -17.80
N TRP A 185 -4.71 -4.52 -19.02
CA TRP A 185 -3.87 -3.81 -19.99
C TRP A 185 -4.70 -2.74 -20.68
N LYS A 186 -4.21 -1.51 -20.71
CA LYS A 186 -4.87 -0.36 -21.36
C LYS A 186 -4.14 -0.07 -22.67
N ALA A 187 -4.82 -0.24 -23.81
CA ALA A 187 -4.27 0.11 -25.11
C ALA A 187 -3.94 1.62 -25.16
N THR A 188 -2.92 1.97 -25.93
CA THR A 188 -2.48 3.35 -26.10
C THR A 188 -1.99 3.61 -27.52
N LYS A 189 -2.06 4.88 -27.94
CA LYS A 189 -1.57 5.31 -29.25
C LYS A 189 -0.03 5.29 -29.28
N GLU A 190 0.56 5.10 -30.45
CA GLU A 190 2.03 5.04 -30.62
C GLU A 190 2.78 6.26 -30.06
N ASN A 191 2.19 7.45 -30.19
CA ASN A 191 2.77 8.71 -29.71
C ASN A 191 2.57 8.97 -28.21
N LYS A 192 1.97 8.03 -27.48
CA LYS A 192 1.77 8.10 -26.04
C LYS A 192 2.66 7.10 -25.33
N VAL A 193 2.84 7.30 -24.02
CA VAL A 193 3.55 6.36 -23.14
C VAL A 193 2.91 4.99 -23.25
N GLY A 194 3.74 3.97 -23.47
CA GLY A 194 3.31 2.59 -23.64
C GLY A 194 4.47 1.63 -23.90
N PHE A 195 4.16 0.36 -23.82
CA PHE A 195 5.06 -0.78 -24.03
C PHE A 195 4.42 -1.73 -25.02
N ASP A 196 5.26 -2.49 -25.71
CA ASP A 196 4.80 -3.47 -26.68
C ASP A 196 4.32 -4.74 -25.98
N SER A 197 3.23 -5.32 -26.47
CA SER A 197 2.62 -6.53 -25.91
C SER A 197 1.96 -7.37 -27.03
N PRO A 198 1.56 -8.61 -26.75
CA PRO A 198 0.82 -9.44 -27.72
C PRO A 198 -0.51 -8.84 -28.17
N TRP A 199 -1.06 -7.88 -27.43
CA TRP A 199 -2.33 -7.21 -27.72
C TRP A 199 -2.12 -5.83 -28.35
N GLY A 200 -0.90 -5.50 -28.78
CA GLY A 200 -0.52 -4.19 -29.25
C GLY A 200 0.07 -3.31 -28.15
N ARG A 201 0.32 -2.04 -28.49
CA ARG A 201 0.97 -1.10 -27.58
C ARG A 201 0.00 -0.64 -26.49
N GLY A 202 0.46 -0.68 -25.25
CA GLY A 202 -0.37 -0.29 -24.11
C GLY A 202 0.42 -0.16 -22.82
N ARG A 203 -0.26 -0.27 -21.70
CA ARG A 203 0.32 -0.10 -20.36
C ARG A 203 -0.48 -0.94 -19.37
N PRO A 204 0.13 -1.39 -18.26
CA PRO A 204 -0.58 -2.19 -17.27
C PRO A 204 -1.73 -1.39 -16.65
N GLY A 205 -2.78 -2.10 -16.25
CA GLY A 205 -3.76 -1.56 -15.29
C GLY A 205 -3.20 -1.57 -13.88
N TRP A 206 -3.62 -0.63 -13.03
CA TRP A 206 -3.03 -0.43 -11.71
C TRP A 206 -2.93 -1.70 -10.85
N HIS A 207 -3.96 -2.54 -10.84
CA HIS A 207 -4.03 -3.71 -9.94
C HIS A 207 -3.07 -4.83 -10.32
N VAL A 208 -2.83 -5.07 -11.63
CA VAL A 208 -2.00 -6.20 -12.07
C VAL A 208 -0.53 -5.98 -11.74
N GLU A 209 -0.13 -4.73 -11.50
CA GLU A 209 1.22 -4.38 -11.07
C GLU A 209 1.57 -5.10 -9.76
N CYS A 210 0.75 -4.89 -8.73
CA CYS A 210 0.99 -5.45 -7.40
C CYS A 210 0.84 -6.98 -7.39
N SER A 211 -0.14 -7.54 -8.09
CA SER A 211 -0.27 -9.00 -8.26
C SER A 211 0.96 -9.64 -8.89
N ALA A 212 1.51 -9.05 -9.96
CA ALA A 212 2.66 -9.60 -10.65
C ALA A 212 3.97 -9.44 -9.84
N MET A 213 4.20 -8.25 -9.28
CA MET A 213 5.41 -7.96 -8.48
C MET A 213 5.45 -8.79 -7.20
N SER A 214 4.36 -8.82 -6.44
CA SER A 214 4.31 -9.56 -5.17
C SER A 214 4.52 -11.07 -5.40
N GLN A 215 3.89 -11.68 -6.40
CA GLN A 215 4.06 -13.10 -6.68
C GLN A 215 5.45 -13.47 -7.19
N ASP A 216 6.09 -12.62 -7.99
CA ASP A 216 7.45 -12.89 -8.47
C ASP A 216 8.48 -12.84 -7.33
N LEU A 217 8.24 -12.02 -6.31
CA LEU A 217 9.18 -11.80 -5.20
C LEU A 217 8.93 -12.66 -3.96
N LEU A 218 7.67 -12.95 -3.66
CA LEU A 218 7.24 -13.63 -2.43
C LEU A 218 6.60 -15.00 -2.70
N GLY A 219 6.34 -15.33 -3.97
CA GLY A 219 5.69 -16.58 -4.37
C GLY A 219 4.18 -16.45 -4.57
N GLU A 220 3.54 -17.52 -5.03
CA GLU A 220 2.11 -17.54 -5.36
C GLU A 220 1.19 -17.27 -4.16
N SER A 221 1.68 -17.52 -2.95
CA SER A 221 1.03 -17.28 -1.67
C SER A 221 2.05 -16.70 -0.68
N PHE A 222 1.70 -15.65 0.05
CA PHE A 222 2.56 -15.04 1.08
C PHE A 222 1.79 -14.59 2.33
N ASP A 223 2.52 -14.17 3.37
CA ASP A 223 1.96 -14.00 4.71
C ASP A 223 1.09 -12.74 4.85
N ILE A 224 1.66 -11.56 4.60
CA ILE A 224 1.03 -10.29 4.94
C ILE A 224 0.99 -9.35 3.74
N HIS A 225 -0.17 -8.76 3.47
CA HIS A 225 -0.33 -7.66 2.54
C HIS A 225 -0.86 -6.41 3.26
N ILE A 226 -0.14 -5.29 3.14
CA ILE A 226 -0.41 -4.02 3.85
C ILE A 226 -0.82 -2.91 2.87
N GLY A 227 -1.81 -2.10 3.26
CA GLY A 227 -2.13 -0.86 2.53
C GLY A 227 -3.05 0.08 3.31
N GLY A 228 -3.39 1.21 2.69
CA GLY A 228 -4.44 2.10 3.21
C GLY A 228 -5.83 1.47 3.08
N ILE A 229 -6.78 1.86 3.94
CA ILE A 229 -8.16 1.32 3.90
C ILE A 229 -8.87 1.62 2.57
N ASP A 230 -8.45 2.65 1.85
CA ASP A 230 -8.87 2.96 0.47
C ASP A 230 -8.44 1.89 -0.54
N LEU A 231 -7.33 1.19 -0.30
CA LEU A 231 -6.87 0.13 -1.20
C LEU A 231 -7.64 -1.17 -1.01
N LEU A 232 -8.39 -1.33 0.08
CA LEU A 232 -9.20 -2.52 0.34
C LEU A 232 -10.16 -2.82 -0.83
N PHE A 233 -10.71 -1.77 -1.45
CA PHE A 233 -11.50 -1.88 -2.67
C PHE A 233 -11.32 -0.61 -3.54
N PRO A 234 -11.13 -0.74 -4.86
CA PRO A 234 -11.14 -1.99 -5.62
C PRO A 234 -9.78 -2.71 -5.63
N HIS A 235 -8.70 -2.03 -5.21
CA HIS A 235 -7.33 -2.47 -5.50
C HIS A 235 -7.00 -3.88 -5.00
N HIS A 236 -7.02 -4.11 -3.69
CA HIS A 236 -6.68 -5.39 -3.09
C HIS A 236 -7.70 -6.51 -3.43
N GLU A 237 -8.98 -6.15 -3.63
CA GLU A 237 -9.98 -7.12 -4.10
C GLU A 237 -9.65 -7.62 -5.52
N ASN A 238 -9.21 -6.72 -6.40
CA ASN A 238 -8.79 -7.05 -7.75
C ASN A 238 -7.50 -7.88 -7.77
N GLU A 239 -6.56 -7.58 -6.86
CA GLU A 239 -5.34 -8.38 -6.72
C GLU A 239 -5.62 -9.81 -6.28
N ILE A 240 -6.54 -10.01 -5.34
CA ILE A 240 -7.04 -11.32 -4.96
C ILE A 240 -7.61 -12.04 -6.19
N ALA A 241 -8.53 -11.39 -6.92
CA ALA A 241 -9.18 -12.00 -8.07
C ALA A 241 -8.17 -12.41 -9.16
N GLN A 242 -7.22 -11.54 -9.49
CA GLN A 242 -6.15 -11.81 -10.44
C GLN A 242 -5.26 -12.97 -9.99
N SER A 243 -4.75 -12.90 -8.76
CA SER A 243 -3.72 -13.81 -8.25
C SER A 243 -4.25 -15.20 -7.94
N GLU A 244 -5.44 -15.31 -7.36
CA GLU A 244 -6.06 -16.60 -7.05
C GLU A 244 -6.59 -17.27 -8.32
N THR A 245 -7.10 -16.52 -9.30
CA THR A 245 -7.53 -17.11 -10.57
C THR A 245 -6.35 -17.60 -11.40
N LYS A 246 -5.22 -16.88 -11.37
CA LYS A 246 -3.98 -17.31 -12.02
C LYS A 246 -3.42 -18.60 -11.40
N THR A 247 -3.44 -18.75 -10.08
CA THR A 247 -2.71 -19.83 -9.38
C THR A 247 -3.59 -20.98 -8.89
N GLY A 248 -4.88 -20.72 -8.65
CA GLY A 248 -5.78 -21.63 -7.94
C GLY A 248 -5.48 -21.75 -6.43
N LYS A 249 -4.62 -20.89 -5.88
CA LYS A 249 -4.19 -20.90 -4.47
C LYS A 249 -4.67 -19.63 -3.77
N LYS A 250 -4.74 -19.68 -2.44
CA LYS A 250 -4.99 -18.48 -1.62
C LYS A 250 -3.84 -17.49 -1.81
N PHE A 251 -4.14 -16.23 -2.11
CA PHE A 251 -3.10 -15.25 -2.44
C PHE A 251 -2.34 -14.76 -1.20
N VAL A 252 -3.05 -14.30 -0.17
CA VAL A 252 -2.46 -13.70 1.04
C VAL A 252 -3.14 -14.23 2.29
N ASN A 253 -2.37 -14.55 3.33
CA ASN A 253 -2.93 -15.03 4.60
C ASN A 253 -3.56 -13.94 5.45
N TYR A 254 -2.88 -12.81 5.63
CA TYR A 254 -3.27 -11.72 6.51
C TYR A 254 -3.28 -10.38 5.76
N TRP A 255 -4.47 -9.76 5.69
CA TRP A 255 -4.63 -8.43 5.10
C TRP A 255 -4.67 -7.36 6.19
N ILE A 256 -3.74 -6.42 6.18
CA ILE A 256 -3.61 -5.38 7.20
C ILE A 256 -3.87 -4.01 6.56
N HIS A 257 -4.90 -3.30 7.03
CA HIS A 257 -5.27 -2.00 6.49
C HIS A 257 -5.21 -0.89 7.54
N GLY A 258 -4.55 0.22 7.20
CA GLY A 258 -4.49 1.44 7.99
C GLY A 258 -5.69 2.35 7.73
N ALA A 259 -6.30 2.87 8.80
CA ALA A 259 -7.45 3.76 8.68
C ALA A 259 -7.07 5.17 8.20
N HIS A 260 -8.05 5.88 7.65
CA HIS A 260 -7.89 7.26 7.21
C HIS A 260 -7.52 8.21 8.36
N ILE A 261 -7.00 9.37 7.95
CA ILE A 261 -6.77 10.51 8.82
C ILE A 261 -7.58 11.70 8.30
N LEU A 262 -8.31 12.35 9.22
CA LEU A 262 -8.96 13.63 9.00
C LEU A 262 -7.99 14.75 9.37
N VAL A 263 -8.19 15.93 8.81
CA VAL A 263 -7.51 17.16 9.21
C VAL A 263 -8.57 18.18 9.59
N ASP A 264 -8.53 18.61 10.85
CA ASP A 264 -9.52 19.53 11.43
C ASP A 264 -10.97 19.08 11.19
N GLY A 265 -11.22 17.78 11.34
CA GLY A 265 -12.53 17.13 11.20
C GLY A 265 -12.98 16.91 9.75
N LYS A 266 -12.13 17.20 8.76
CA LYS A 266 -12.46 17.08 7.34
C LYS A 266 -11.54 16.09 6.63
N LYS A 267 -12.04 15.46 5.57
CA LYS A 267 -11.17 14.72 4.64
C LYS A 267 -10.11 15.67 4.06
N MET A 268 -8.90 15.16 3.87
CA MET A 268 -7.83 15.94 3.24
C MET A 268 -8.14 16.20 1.77
N SER A 269 -7.93 17.44 1.34
CA SER A 269 -7.86 17.79 -0.07
C SER A 269 -6.99 19.02 -0.26
N LYS A 270 -6.38 19.13 -1.44
CA LYS A 270 -5.63 20.34 -1.81
C LYS A 270 -6.53 21.57 -1.89
N SER A 271 -7.76 21.40 -2.38
CA SER A 271 -8.73 22.50 -2.53
C SER A 271 -9.20 23.08 -1.20
N LEU A 272 -9.22 22.29 -0.13
CA LEU A 272 -9.55 22.75 1.23
C LEU A 272 -8.35 23.37 1.96
N GLY A 273 -7.15 23.35 1.36
CA GLY A 273 -5.93 23.87 1.98
C GLY A 273 -5.48 23.09 3.24
N ASN A 274 -6.08 21.92 3.49
CA ASN A 274 -5.78 21.05 4.63
C ASN A 274 -4.87 19.87 4.27
N PHE A 275 -4.15 19.99 3.14
CA PHE A 275 -3.16 19.05 2.66
C PHE A 275 -1.79 19.41 3.26
N TYR A 276 -1.26 18.54 4.12
CA TYR A 276 0.07 18.71 4.71
C TYR A 276 1.03 17.64 4.18
N THR A 277 2.18 18.07 3.69
CA THR A 277 3.35 17.21 3.47
C THR A 277 4.25 17.19 4.71
N LEU A 278 5.21 16.27 4.78
CA LEU A 278 6.20 16.28 5.86
C LEU A 278 6.97 17.61 5.90
N PHE A 279 7.39 18.09 4.73
CA PHE A 279 8.11 19.35 4.57
C PHE A 279 7.32 20.58 5.08
N ASP A 280 6.00 20.60 4.88
CA ASP A 280 5.15 21.69 5.40
C ASP A 280 5.15 21.72 6.93
N LEU A 281 5.21 20.55 7.57
CA LEU A 281 5.28 20.43 9.02
C LEU A 281 6.66 20.81 9.56
N GLU A 282 7.74 20.40 8.87
CA GLU A 282 9.10 20.79 9.20
C GLU A 282 9.28 22.31 9.15
N LYS A 283 8.75 22.97 8.10
CA LYS A 283 8.72 24.43 7.99
C LYS A 283 8.00 25.14 9.14
N LYS A 284 7.06 24.45 9.80
CA LYS A 284 6.35 24.96 10.97
C LYS A 284 7.08 24.64 12.29
N GLY A 285 8.27 24.06 12.24
CA GLY A 285 9.10 23.75 13.41
C GLY A 285 8.78 22.41 14.08
N PHE A 286 8.04 21.52 13.40
CA PHE A 286 7.76 20.18 13.90
C PHE A 286 8.82 19.20 13.42
N SER A 287 9.33 18.37 14.34
CA SER A 287 10.20 17.25 13.98
C SER A 287 9.38 16.16 13.24
N PRO A 288 9.93 15.53 12.19
CA PRO A 288 9.34 14.34 11.59
C PRO A 288 8.99 13.24 12.61
N LEU A 289 9.84 13.04 13.62
CA LEU A 289 9.61 12.05 14.67
C LEU A 289 8.42 12.41 15.58
N ALA A 290 8.06 13.70 15.69
CA ALA A 290 6.83 14.09 16.38
C ALA A 290 5.57 13.62 15.64
N LEU A 291 5.60 13.61 14.30
CA LEU A 291 4.51 13.04 13.49
C LEU A 291 4.43 11.53 13.67
N ARG A 292 5.57 10.84 13.63
CA ARG A 292 5.63 9.41 13.93
C ARG A 292 5.06 9.10 15.31
N TYR A 293 5.49 9.85 16.34
CA TYR A 293 5.02 9.69 17.70
C TYR A 293 3.50 9.93 17.81
N LEU A 294 2.98 10.95 17.13
CA LEU A 294 1.54 11.21 17.07
C LEU A 294 0.75 9.99 16.53
N TYR A 295 1.24 9.32 15.49
CA TYR A 295 0.55 8.14 14.97
C TYR A 295 0.59 6.95 15.91
N LEU A 296 1.69 6.76 16.64
CA LEU A 296 1.83 5.71 17.65
C LEU A 296 0.88 5.89 18.85
N GLN A 297 0.36 7.10 19.08
CA GLN A 297 -0.65 7.36 20.12
C GLN A 297 -2.05 6.85 19.77
N SER A 298 -2.24 6.33 18.56
CA SER A 298 -3.52 5.85 18.07
C SER A 298 -3.40 4.44 17.51
N HIS A 299 -4.45 3.64 17.67
CA HIS A 299 -4.48 2.34 17.01
C HIS A 299 -4.57 2.54 15.49
N TYR A 300 -3.73 1.85 14.70
CA TYR A 300 -3.62 2.06 13.24
C TYR A 300 -4.93 1.88 12.47
N ARG A 301 -5.85 1.06 12.99
CA ARG A 301 -7.20 0.80 12.44
C ARG A 301 -8.26 1.83 12.84
N GLN A 302 -7.93 2.78 13.71
CA GLN A 302 -8.86 3.83 14.12
C GLN A 302 -8.66 5.07 13.24
N GLU A 303 -9.76 5.63 12.77
CA GLU A 303 -9.73 6.94 12.14
C GLU A 303 -9.26 7.97 13.17
N THR A 304 -8.33 8.83 12.76
CA THR A 304 -7.75 9.85 13.63
C THR A 304 -7.96 11.23 13.07
N ASN A 305 -8.10 12.22 13.94
CA ASN A 305 -8.17 13.62 13.54
C ASN A 305 -6.85 14.34 13.83
N PHE A 306 -6.13 14.70 12.77
CA PHE A 306 -4.94 15.54 12.85
C PHE A 306 -5.31 17.01 13.05
N THR A 307 -4.65 17.63 14.01
CA THR A 307 -4.60 19.09 14.17
C THR A 307 -3.16 19.51 14.47
N LEU A 308 -2.78 20.75 14.13
CA LEU A 308 -1.46 21.27 14.54
C LEU A 308 -1.28 21.29 16.06
N GLY A 309 -2.38 21.45 16.81
CA GLY A 309 -2.37 21.33 18.27
C GLY A 309 -2.01 19.92 18.76
N SER A 310 -2.59 18.89 18.14
CA SER A 310 -2.25 17.48 18.45
C SER A 310 -0.79 17.16 18.13
N LEU A 311 -0.26 17.65 17.00
CA LEU A 311 1.14 17.48 16.64
C LEU A 311 2.07 18.21 17.62
N LYS A 312 1.68 19.42 18.08
CA LYS A 312 2.46 20.14 19.09
C LYS A 312 2.49 19.42 20.43
N ALA A 313 1.35 18.85 20.85
CA ALA A 313 1.28 18.03 22.05
C ALA A 313 2.16 16.78 21.94
N ALA A 314 2.13 16.10 20.79
CA ALA A 314 2.99 14.95 20.49
C ALA A 314 4.49 15.32 20.52
N GLN A 315 4.88 16.44 19.90
CA GLN A 315 6.27 16.92 19.95
C GLN A 315 6.72 17.22 21.39
N ASN A 316 5.88 17.89 22.18
CA ASN A 316 6.20 18.20 23.57
C ASN A 316 6.34 16.92 24.41
N ALA A 317 5.49 15.93 24.18
CA ALA A 317 5.57 14.63 24.84
C ALA A 317 6.85 13.86 24.45
N LEU A 318 7.20 13.84 23.16
CA LEU A 318 8.44 13.25 22.67
C LEU A 318 9.68 13.92 23.28
N ASN A 319 9.70 15.25 23.35
CA ASN A 319 10.80 15.99 23.97
C ASN A 319 10.95 15.66 25.47
N ARG A 320 9.84 15.44 26.18
CA ARG A 320 9.87 15.00 27.58
C ARG A 320 10.47 13.60 27.70
N LEU A 321 10.04 12.67 26.84
CA LEU A 321 10.60 11.32 26.79
C LEU A 321 12.11 11.35 26.55
N TYR A 322 12.59 12.16 25.59
CA TYR A 322 14.03 12.32 25.36
C TYR A 322 14.78 12.85 26.57
N ARG A 323 14.23 13.86 27.26
CA ARG A 323 14.85 14.40 28.47
C ARG A 323 14.93 13.35 29.57
N GLU A 324 13.83 12.66 29.83
CA GLU A 324 13.77 11.60 30.85
C GLU A 324 14.79 10.50 30.58
N VAL A 325 14.82 9.97 29.35
CA VAL A 325 15.78 8.92 28.96
C VAL A 325 17.22 9.43 29.00
N SER A 326 17.49 10.70 28.67
CA SER A 326 18.85 11.26 28.73
C SER A 326 19.40 11.40 30.14
N GLU A 327 18.54 11.39 31.15
CA GLU A 327 18.90 11.45 32.57
C GLU A 327 19.10 10.05 33.18
N TRP A 328 18.75 8.98 32.46
CA TRP A 328 18.96 7.62 32.92
C TRP A 328 20.44 7.25 32.87
N SER A 329 20.93 6.64 33.93
CA SER A 329 22.23 5.96 33.93
C SER A 329 22.18 4.73 33.04
N ASP A 330 23.34 4.27 32.56
CA ASP A 330 23.44 3.00 31.86
C ASP A 330 22.74 1.89 32.68
N PRO A 331 21.89 1.07 32.04
CA PRO A 331 21.19 0.01 32.75
C PRO A 331 22.20 -0.96 33.35
N SER A 332 22.12 -1.18 34.66
CA SER A 332 23.00 -2.09 35.39
C SER A 332 22.41 -3.49 35.54
N GLU A 333 21.07 -3.61 35.56
CA GLU A 333 20.33 -4.86 35.69
C GLU A 333 19.04 -4.80 34.84
N VAL A 334 18.66 -5.92 34.23
CA VAL A 334 17.36 -6.10 33.58
C VAL A 334 16.36 -6.57 34.63
N ILE A 335 15.25 -5.86 34.78
CA ILE A 335 14.18 -6.24 35.70
C ILE A 335 13.13 -7.01 34.90
N GLU A 336 13.21 -8.34 34.92
CA GLU A 336 12.33 -9.25 34.14
C GLU A 336 10.84 -8.95 34.35
N GLU A 337 10.43 -8.57 35.57
CA GLU A 337 9.03 -8.19 35.87
C GLU A 337 8.53 -7.02 35.01
N PHE A 338 9.38 -6.01 34.74
CA PHE A 338 8.98 -4.89 33.89
C PHE A 338 8.94 -5.28 32.42
N GLU A 339 9.81 -6.20 32.00
CA GLU A 339 9.78 -6.77 30.66
C GLU A 339 8.48 -7.57 30.44
N GLU A 340 8.12 -8.45 31.36
CA GLU A 340 6.86 -9.20 31.32
C GLU A 340 5.64 -8.26 31.29
N LYS A 341 5.59 -7.26 32.17
CA LYS A 341 4.51 -6.26 32.19
C LYS A 341 4.43 -5.46 30.89
N PHE A 342 5.56 -5.16 30.26
CA PHE A 342 5.60 -4.47 28.98
C PHE A 342 5.09 -5.35 27.84
N LEU A 343 5.40 -6.66 27.87
CA LEU A 343 4.94 -7.63 26.87
C LEU A 343 3.43 -7.95 26.99
N ASP A 344 2.88 -7.85 28.19
CA ASP A 344 1.46 -8.08 28.48
C ASP A 344 0.56 -6.86 28.17
N ALA A 345 1.11 -5.65 28.15
CA ALA A 345 0.40 -4.39 27.92
C ALA A 345 0.08 -4.15 26.43
#